data_AF-A0AAW3JQJ7-F1
#
_entry.id   AF-A0AAW3JQJ7-F1
#
_cell.length_a   1.000
_cell.length_b   1.000
_cell.length_c   1.000
_cell.angle_alpha   90.00
_cell.angle_beta   90.00
_cell.angle_gamma   90.00
#
_symmetry.space_group_name_H-M   'P 1'
#
loop_
_entity.id
_entity.type
_entity.pdbx_description
1 polymer ?
#
loop_
_entity_poly.entity_id
_entity_poly.type
_entity_poly.pdbx_seq_one_letter_code
_entity_poly.pdbx_strand_id
1 'polypeptide(L)'
;MYVSGEKKSLERNALDAFLQSNRKLKGYTIDDGERPDFVLTKNGHKIGIEHFRADTILNEHTDSESMKFDGQRKKMYEKHHAKLLNDEFDADASAKDIETSINKSLDAASKFDYKVFINNLKDVFEQHANKVSEYKKKCDEVWFLIDIGIENDHFTAEFDNGGLTKMNVLPVTGDMFNIFDKHKEISRVIVCSRCLGRYKIVYDSGSGKYSYKIRSFTYTEALIPGSRQIKLDVKDTGKEVES
;
A
#
# COMPACT_ATOMS: atom_id res chain seq x y z
N MET A 1 -1.42 -28.71 -4.84
CA MET A 1 -0.51 -27.92 -3.98
C MET A 1 -1.30 -26.73 -3.47
N TYR A 2 -1.57 -26.70 -2.16
CA TYR A 2 -2.44 -25.71 -1.52
C TYR A 2 -1.60 -24.47 -1.17
N VAL A 3 -1.66 -23.45 -2.02
CA VAL A 3 -1.06 -22.13 -1.78
C VAL A 3 -2.11 -21.10 -2.18
N SER A 4 -3.19 -20.90 -1.41
CA SER A 4 -4.30 -20.10 -1.97
C SER A 4 -5.25 -19.36 -1.03
N GLY A 5 -5.21 -19.50 0.30
CA GLY A 5 -6.17 -18.82 1.19
C GLY A 5 -5.85 -17.35 1.47
N GLU A 6 -4.70 -17.09 2.10
CA GLU A 6 -4.34 -15.75 2.58
C GLU A 6 -3.86 -14.81 1.46
N LYS A 7 -3.19 -15.35 0.44
CA LYS A 7 -2.66 -14.54 -0.67
C LYS A 7 -3.80 -13.97 -1.55
N LYS A 8 -4.76 -14.81 -1.95
CA LYS A 8 -5.99 -14.36 -2.64
C LYS A 8 -6.83 -13.41 -1.79
N SER A 9 -6.87 -13.59 -0.47
CA SER A 9 -7.58 -12.68 0.46
C SER A 9 -7.04 -11.25 0.41
N LEU A 10 -5.71 -11.07 0.35
CA LEU A 10 -5.11 -9.74 0.28
C LEU A 10 -5.30 -9.06 -1.07
N GLU A 11 -5.12 -9.80 -2.16
CA GLU A 11 -5.38 -9.32 -3.52
C GLU A 11 -6.85 -8.90 -3.65
N ARG A 12 -7.76 -9.66 -3.02
CA ARG A 12 -9.18 -9.36 -2.97
C ARG A 12 -9.51 -8.10 -2.17
N ASN A 13 -8.78 -7.79 -1.09
CA ASN A 13 -9.02 -6.57 -0.32
C ASN A 13 -8.77 -5.28 -1.13
N ALA A 14 -7.71 -5.26 -1.95
CA ALA A 14 -7.44 -4.13 -2.84
C ALA A 14 -8.56 -3.97 -3.88
N LEU A 15 -9.01 -5.09 -4.46
CA LEU A 15 -10.13 -5.10 -5.40
C LEU A 15 -11.43 -4.63 -4.73
N ASP A 16 -11.76 -5.16 -3.56
CA ASP A 16 -12.99 -4.82 -2.84
C ASP A 16 -13.01 -3.34 -2.46
N ALA A 17 -11.87 -2.77 -2.04
CA ALA A 17 -11.75 -1.33 -1.79
C ALA A 17 -12.03 -0.51 -3.05
N PHE A 18 -11.49 -0.93 -4.21
CA PHE A 18 -11.80 -0.29 -5.49
C PHE A 18 -13.29 -0.40 -5.84
N LEU A 19 -13.89 -1.59 -5.72
CA LEU A 19 -15.30 -1.82 -6.05
C LEU A 19 -16.24 -1.01 -5.15
N GLN A 20 -15.94 -0.91 -3.85
CA GLN A 20 -16.70 -0.08 -2.91
C GLN A 20 -16.64 1.40 -3.30
N SER A 21 -15.49 1.88 -3.78
CA SER A 21 -15.33 3.27 -4.23
C SER A 21 -16.02 3.54 -5.58
N ASN A 22 -16.24 2.52 -6.41
CA ASN A 22 -16.69 2.68 -7.79
C ASN A 22 -18.10 2.13 -8.03
N ARG A 23 -19.11 2.99 -7.86
CA ARG A 23 -20.53 2.65 -8.06
C ARG A 23 -20.86 2.11 -9.45
N LYS A 24 -20.07 2.43 -10.48
CA LYS A 24 -20.33 1.99 -11.87
C LYS A 24 -20.11 0.48 -12.07
N LEU A 25 -19.34 -0.15 -11.19
CA LEU A 25 -19.04 -1.58 -11.22
C LEU A 25 -20.08 -2.42 -10.46
N LYS A 26 -21.16 -1.81 -9.96
CA LYS A 26 -22.25 -2.54 -9.33
C LYS A 26 -22.89 -3.52 -10.33
N GLY A 27 -23.03 -4.77 -9.90
CA GLY A 27 -23.65 -5.86 -10.66
C GLY A 27 -22.73 -6.60 -11.63
N TYR A 28 -21.41 -6.38 -11.59
CA TYR A 28 -20.46 -7.30 -12.19
C TYR A 28 -20.32 -8.56 -11.33
N THR A 29 -20.22 -9.72 -11.97
CA THR A 29 -19.81 -10.96 -11.30
C THR A 29 -18.29 -11.06 -11.33
N ILE A 30 -17.68 -11.49 -10.22
CA ILE A 30 -16.21 -11.60 -10.09
C ILE A 30 -15.85 -13.08 -10.12
N ASP A 31 -14.96 -13.45 -11.03
CA ASP A 31 -14.33 -14.76 -11.08
C ASP A 31 -12.84 -14.61 -10.68
N ASP A 32 -12.40 -15.40 -9.71
CA ASP A 32 -11.03 -15.36 -9.18
C ASP A 32 -10.14 -16.30 -10.00
N GLY A 33 -9.51 -15.77 -11.04
CA GLY A 33 -8.63 -16.52 -11.96
C GLY A 33 -7.22 -16.77 -11.42
N GLU A 34 -6.36 -17.35 -12.26
CA GLU A 34 -4.89 -17.36 -12.04
C GLU A 34 -4.17 -16.24 -12.78
N ARG A 35 -4.67 -15.85 -13.97
CA ARG A 35 -4.19 -14.74 -14.82
C ARG A 35 -5.26 -14.36 -15.86
N PRO A 36 -5.72 -13.10 -15.94
CA PRO A 36 -5.51 -12.06 -14.93
C PRO A 36 -6.08 -12.49 -13.56
N ASP A 37 -5.61 -11.89 -12.48
CA ASP A 37 -5.98 -12.30 -11.10
C ASP A 37 -7.51 -12.31 -10.88
N PHE A 38 -8.22 -11.37 -11.50
CA PHE A 38 -9.68 -11.31 -11.45
C PHE A 38 -10.28 -11.08 -12.83
N VAL A 39 -11.47 -11.64 -13.07
CA VAL A 39 -12.28 -11.34 -14.26
C VAL A 39 -13.65 -10.86 -13.82
N LEU A 40 -13.95 -9.60 -14.15
CA LEU A 40 -15.26 -8.98 -13.93
C LEU A 40 -16.11 -9.17 -15.19
N THR A 41 -17.26 -9.82 -15.05
CA THR A 41 -18.18 -10.07 -16.17
C THR A 41 -19.51 -9.34 -15.98
N LYS A 42 -19.99 -8.68 -17.02
CA LYS A 42 -21.35 -8.11 -17.09
C LYS A 42 -21.84 -8.11 -18.53
N ASN A 43 -23.03 -8.65 -18.76
CA ASN A 43 -23.66 -8.72 -20.10
C ASN A 43 -22.74 -9.33 -21.18
N GLY A 44 -21.97 -10.37 -20.82
CA GLY A 44 -21.03 -11.03 -21.72
C GLY A 44 -19.69 -10.32 -21.92
N HIS A 45 -19.58 -9.05 -21.53
CA HIS A 45 -18.33 -8.30 -21.55
C HIS A 45 -17.46 -8.65 -20.34
N LYS A 46 -16.16 -8.88 -20.58
CA LYS A 46 -15.18 -9.35 -19.59
C LYS A 46 -14.05 -8.35 -19.42
N ILE A 47 -13.84 -7.90 -18.19
CA ILE A 47 -12.74 -7.04 -17.79
C ILE A 47 -11.77 -7.88 -16.95
N GLY A 48 -10.56 -8.06 -17.44
CA GLY A 48 -9.47 -8.66 -16.69
C GLY A 48 -8.81 -7.63 -15.78
N ILE A 49 -8.73 -7.89 -14.48
CA ILE A 49 -7.98 -7.06 -13.53
C ILE A 49 -6.76 -7.86 -13.10
N GLU A 50 -5.59 -7.36 -13.48
CA GLU A 50 -4.31 -7.84 -12.98
C GLU A 50 -3.91 -7.01 -11.77
N HIS A 51 -3.64 -7.68 -10.65
CA HIS A 51 -3.19 -7.07 -9.42
C HIS A 51 -1.69 -7.32 -9.23
N PHE A 52 -0.97 -6.27 -8.86
CA PHE A 52 0.42 -6.42 -8.42
C PHE A 52 0.82 -5.37 -7.41
N ARG A 53 1.90 -5.68 -6.70
CA ARG A 53 2.36 -4.88 -5.57
C ARG A 53 3.61 -4.08 -5.95
N ALA A 54 3.66 -2.87 -5.42
CA ALA A 54 4.88 -2.11 -5.24
C ALA A 54 4.98 -1.72 -3.77
N ASP A 55 6.18 -1.37 -3.30
CA ASP A 55 6.40 -0.98 -1.91
C ASP A 55 7.29 0.25 -1.85
N THR A 56 7.06 1.09 -0.85
CA THR A 56 7.87 2.28 -0.56
C THR A 56 8.85 2.04 0.59
N ILE A 57 8.79 0.90 1.27
CA ILE A 57 9.58 0.62 2.47
C ILE A 57 10.93 -0.03 2.13
N LEU A 58 11.02 -0.86 1.09
CA LEU A 58 12.29 -1.42 0.62
C LEU A 58 12.34 -1.64 -0.91
N ASN A 59 13.57 -1.53 -1.42
CA ASN A 59 13.91 -1.37 -2.83
C ASN A 59 14.34 -2.65 -3.56
N GLU A 60 14.15 -3.82 -2.96
CA GLU A 60 14.56 -5.10 -3.55
C GLU A 60 13.35 -6.03 -3.69
N HIS A 61 13.28 -6.74 -4.81
CA HIS A 61 12.15 -7.53 -5.35
C HIS A 61 11.70 -8.75 -4.51
N THR A 62 11.70 -8.67 -3.18
CA THR A 62 11.29 -9.76 -2.29
C THR A 62 10.22 -9.26 -1.31
N ASP A 63 9.19 -10.09 -1.09
CA ASP A 63 8.05 -9.95 -0.15
C ASP A 63 7.80 -8.57 0.48
N SER A 64 6.64 -7.96 0.17
CA SER A 64 6.22 -6.64 0.66
C SER A 64 6.48 -6.42 2.16
N GLU A 65 7.49 -5.60 2.47
CA GLU A 65 7.93 -5.30 3.84
C GLU A 65 6.86 -4.53 4.61
N SER A 66 6.08 -3.67 3.95
CA SER A 66 4.91 -3.05 4.58
C SER A 66 3.94 -4.09 5.16
N MET A 67 3.80 -5.27 4.54
CA MET A 67 3.01 -6.34 5.13
C MET A 67 3.68 -6.99 6.34
N LYS A 68 5.00 -7.09 6.35
CA LYS A 68 5.74 -7.59 7.52
C LYS A 68 5.57 -6.63 8.69
N PHE A 69 5.62 -5.32 8.44
CA PHE A 69 5.35 -4.28 9.44
C PHE A 69 3.91 -4.37 9.97
N ASP A 70 2.91 -4.45 9.07
CA ASP A 70 1.51 -4.63 9.46
C ASP A 70 1.30 -5.91 10.29
N GLY A 71 1.91 -7.02 9.89
CA GLY A 71 1.87 -8.29 10.61
C GLY A 71 2.54 -8.23 11.99
N GLN A 72 3.69 -7.54 12.11
CA GLN A 72 4.37 -7.33 13.38
C GLN A 72 3.51 -6.49 14.34
N ARG A 73 2.91 -5.40 13.85
CA ARG A 73 2.01 -4.56 14.64
C ARG A 73 0.78 -5.32 15.13
N LYS A 74 0.18 -6.14 14.25
CA LYS A 74 -0.96 -6.99 14.62
C LYS A 74 -0.60 -7.99 15.72
N LYS A 75 0.53 -8.70 15.57
CA LYS A 75 1.02 -9.65 16.60
C LYS A 75 1.32 -8.97 17.93
N MET A 76 1.90 -7.77 17.88
CA MET A 76 2.15 -6.96 19.07
C MET A 76 0.84 -6.58 19.78
N TYR A 77 -0.18 -6.13 19.03
CA TYR A 77 -1.51 -5.87 19.57
C TYR A 77 -2.12 -7.12 20.22
N GLU A 78 -2.13 -8.25 19.50
CA GLU A 78 -2.70 -9.51 19.99
C GLU A 78 -2.03 -9.99 21.29
N LYS A 79 -0.68 -9.91 21.35
CA LYS A 79 0.11 -10.24 22.54
C LYS A 79 -0.32 -9.43 23.76
N HIS A 80 -0.39 -8.11 23.63
CA HIS A 80 -0.68 -7.21 24.75
C HIS A 80 -2.16 -7.18 25.12
N HIS A 81 -3.04 -7.33 24.13
CA HIS A 81 -4.49 -7.45 24.35
C HIS A 81 -4.83 -8.74 25.12
N ALA A 82 -4.22 -9.87 24.78
CA ALA A 82 -4.41 -11.12 25.53
C ALA A 82 -3.98 -10.98 27.00
N LYS A 83 -2.84 -10.33 27.26
CA LYS A 83 -2.40 -10.03 28.63
C LYS A 83 -3.36 -9.10 29.37
N LEU A 84 -3.93 -8.12 28.69
CA LEU A 84 -4.94 -7.22 29.25
C LEU A 84 -6.21 -7.97 29.66
N LEU A 85 -6.70 -8.91 28.84
CA LEU A 85 -7.88 -9.70 29.17
C LEU A 85 -7.66 -10.67 30.35
N ASN A 86 -6.41 -10.99 30.67
CA ASN A 86 -6.03 -11.90 31.75
C ASN A 86 -5.52 -11.16 33.01
N ASP A 87 -5.69 -9.83 33.11
CA ASP A 87 -5.14 -8.99 34.20
C ASP A 87 -3.60 -9.09 34.37
N GLU A 88 -2.89 -9.52 33.31
CA GLU A 88 -1.42 -9.65 33.24
C GLU A 88 -0.77 -8.52 32.44
N PHE A 89 -1.49 -7.41 32.22
CA PHE A 89 -0.99 -6.31 31.41
C PHE A 89 0.21 -5.63 32.05
N ASP A 90 1.26 -5.50 31.25
CA ASP A 90 2.49 -4.81 31.61
C ASP A 90 2.66 -3.59 30.69
N ALA A 91 2.35 -2.42 31.25
CA ALA A 91 2.40 -1.16 30.53
C ALA A 91 3.82 -0.82 30.06
N ASP A 92 4.85 -1.13 30.86
CA ASP A 92 6.26 -0.86 30.53
C ASP A 92 6.74 -1.77 29.39
N ALA A 93 6.42 -3.06 29.46
CA ALA A 93 6.73 -4.00 28.38
C ALA A 93 5.97 -3.65 27.09
N SER A 94 4.71 -3.20 27.20
CA SER A 94 3.93 -2.74 26.06
C SER A 94 4.52 -1.49 25.43
N ALA A 95 4.87 -0.49 26.24
CA ALA A 95 5.49 0.74 25.77
C ALA A 95 6.82 0.47 25.08
N LYS A 96 7.67 -0.42 25.60
CA LYS A 96 8.94 -0.77 24.97
C LYS A 96 8.78 -1.45 23.60
N ASP A 97 7.79 -2.33 23.47
CA ASP A 97 7.48 -2.97 22.18
C ASP A 97 6.95 -1.93 21.16
N ILE A 98 6.06 -1.03 21.59
CA ILE A 98 5.54 0.07 20.75
C ILE A 98 6.67 1.02 20.33
N GLU A 99 7.53 1.43 21.27
CA GLU A 99 8.70 2.27 21.02
C GLU A 99 9.61 1.65 19.95
N THR A 100 9.90 0.36 20.09
CA THR A 100 10.70 -0.39 19.11
C THR A 100 10.02 -0.38 17.73
N SER A 101 8.70 -0.60 17.68
CA SER A 101 7.94 -0.56 16.42
C SER A 101 7.98 0.82 15.78
N ILE A 102 7.78 1.90 16.55
CA ILE A 102 7.79 3.27 16.04
C ILE A 102 9.18 3.65 15.52
N ASN A 103 10.24 3.31 16.24
CA ASN A 103 11.60 3.62 15.80
C ASN A 103 12.00 2.88 14.51
N LYS A 104 11.54 1.64 14.33
CA LYS A 104 11.71 0.91 13.05
C LYS A 104 10.96 1.58 11.91
N SER A 105 9.73 2.03 12.16
CA SER A 105 8.94 2.80 11.21
C SER A 105 9.62 4.09 10.76
N LEU A 106 10.16 4.86 11.71
CA LEU A 106 10.89 6.09 11.42
C LEU A 106 12.16 5.83 10.61
N ASP A 107 12.91 4.77 10.96
CA ASP A 107 14.10 4.36 10.21
C ASP A 107 13.76 4.00 8.76
N ALA A 108 12.71 3.20 8.55
CA ALA A 108 12.19 2.87 7.22
C ALA A 108 11.79 4.12 6.41
N ALA A 109 10.98 5.00 7.01
CA ALA A 109 10.56 6.24 6.37
C ALA A 109 11.77 7.13 6.01
N SER A 110 12.78 7.21 6.87
CA SER A 110 14.00 8.01 6.64
C SER A 110 14.87 7.50 5.49
N LYS A 111 14.78 6.20 5.19
CA LYS A 111 15.55 5.52 4.14
C LYS A 111 14.84 5.49 2.79
N PHE A 112 13.61 6.03 2.72
CA PHE A 112 12.86 6.09 1.47
C PHE A 112 13.62 6.91 0.41
N ASP A 113 13.83 6.29 -0.75
CA ASP A 113 14.39 6.94 -1.93
C ASP A 113 13.37 6.91 -3.08
N TYR A 114 12.89 8.09 -3.45
CA TYR A 114 11.91 8.27 -4.52
C TYR A 114 12.38 7.69 -5.87
N LYS A 115 13.65 7.87 -6.24
CA LYS A 115 14.15 7.40 -7.54
C LYS A 115 14.16 5.89 -7.60
N VAL A 116 14.57 5.25 -6.50
CA VAL A 116 14.63 3.80 -6.45
C VAL A 116 13.21 3.21 -6.45
N PHE A 117 12.27 3.84 -5.72
CA PHE A 117 10.86 3.49 -5.79
C PHE A 117 10.30 3.54 -7.22
N ILE A 118 10.55 4.64 -7.96
CA ILE A 118 10.07 4.79 -9.34
C ILE A 118 10.68 3.73 -10.27
N ASN A 119 11.97 3.42 -10.12
CA ASN A 119 12.60 2.36 -10.91
C ASN A 119 11.97 0.99 -10.64
N ASN A 120 11.74 0.65 -9.37
CA ASN A 120 11.11 -0.61 -8.99
C ASN A 120 9.67 -0.70 -9.48
N LEU A 121 8.90 0.39 -9.35
CA LEU A 121 7.54 0.45 -9.88
C LEU A 121 7.53 0.23 -11.40
N LYS A 122 8.47 0.87 -12.12
CA LYS A 122 8.62 0.68 -13.56
C LYS A 122 8.91 -0.78 -13.91
N ASP A 123 9.87 -1.40 -13.23
CA ASP A 123 10.28 -2.77 -13.53
C ASP A 123 9.13 -3.77 -13.29
N VAL A 124 8.40 -3.64 -12.18
CA VAL A 124 7.22 -4.48 -11.91
C VAL A 124 6.12 -4.19 -12.93
N PHE A 125 5.84 -2.91 -13.25
CA PHE A 125 4.82 -2.56 -14.23
C PHE A 125 5.12 -3.17 -15.60
N GLU A 126 6.36 -3.05 -16.08
CA GLU A 126 6.80 -3.60 -17.37
C GLU A 126 6.71 -5.13 -17.40
N GLN A 127 7.04 -5.82 -16.28
CA GLN A 127 6.87 -7.28 -16.17
C GLN A 127 5.42 -7.73 -16.37
N HIS A 128 4.45 -6.99 -15.83
CA HIS A 128 3.04 -7.30 -16.01
C HIS A 128 2.52 -6.83 -17.38
N ALA A 129 2.97 -5.68 -17.89
CA ALA A 129 2.60 -5.17 -19.19
C ALA A 129 2.97 -6.13 -20.33
N ASN A 130 4.13 -6.78 -20.24
CA ASN A 130 4.59 -7.78 -21.21
C ASN A 130 3.66 -9.01 -21.32
N LYS A 131 2.77 -9.24 -20.34
CA LYS A 131 1.81 -10.36 -20.31
C LYS A 131 0.40 -9.96 -20.74
N VAL A 132 0.14 -8.70 -21.08
CA VAL A 132 -1.19 -8.20 -21.45
C VAL A 132 -1.78 -8.97 -22.63
N SER A 133 -0.96 -9.38 -23.60
CA SER A 133 -1.40 -10.18 -24.75
C SER A 133 -1.95 -11.55 -24.34
N GLU A 134 -1.45 -12.14 -23.24
CA GLU A 134 -1.97 -13.39 -22.68
C GLU A 134 -3.28 -13.15 -21.95
N TYR A 135 -3.39 -12.05 -21.21
CA TYR A 135 -4.60 -11.69 -20.46
C TYR A 135 -5.78 -11.46 -21.40
N LYS A 136 -5.55 -10.78 -22.54
CA LYS A 136 -6.56 -10.53 -23.59
C LYS A 136 -7.13 -11.79 -24.24
N LYS A 137 -6.52 -12.96 -24.06
CA LYS A 137 -7.11 -14.23 -24.52
C LYS A 137 -8.36 -14.61 -23.71
N LYS A 138 -8.55 -14.03 -22.52
CA LYS A 138 -9.62 -14.37 -21.58
C LYS A 138 -10.59 -13.22 -21.30
N CYS A 139 -10.27 -12.01 -21.71
CA CYS A 139 -11.04 -10.80 -21.44
C CYS A 139 -10.96 -9.80 -22.60
N ASP A 140 -11.96 -8.92 -22.69
CA ASP A 140 -12.05 -7.89 -23.73
C ASP A 140 -11.16 -6.68 -23.41
N GLU A 141 -11.00 -6.39 -22.12
CA GLU A 141 -10.18 -5.29 -21.62
C GLU A 141 -9.29 -5.74 -20.46
N VAL A 142 -8.12 -5.12 -20.34
CA VAL A 142 -7.16 -5.39 -19.25
C VAL A 142 -6.94 -4.13 -18.44
N TRP A 143 -7.15 -4.24 -17.14
CA TRP A 143 -6.97 -3.18 -16.16
C TRP A 143 -5.88 -3.60 -15.17
N PHE A 144 -5.07 -2.65 -14.74
CA PHE A 144 -4.06 -2.87 -13.70
C PHE A 144 -4.51 -2.25 -12.38
N LEU A 145 -4.46 -3.05 -11.32
CA LEU A 145 -4.65 -2.64 -9.94
C LEU A 145 -3.32 -2.72 -9.19
N ILE A 146 -2.71 -1.56 -8.98
CA ILE A 146 -1.41 -1.43 -8.32
C ILE A 146 -1.63 -1.20 -6.83
N ASP A 147 -1.25 -2.17 -6.00
CA ASP A 147 -1.25 -2.06 -4.53
C ASP A 147 0.12 -1.55 -4.05
N ILE A 148 0.17 -0.30 -3.60
CA ILE A 148 1.38 0.35 -3.12
C ILE A 148 1.39 0.35 -1.59
N GLY A 149 2.28 -0.47 -1.02
CA GLY A 149 2.55 -0.47 0.41
C GLY A 149 3.21 0.83 0.88
N ILE A 150 2.62 1.45 1.88
CA ILE A 150 3.11 2.66 2.53
C ILE A 150 3.26 2.46 4.04
N GLU A 151 4.23 3.13 4.63
CA GLU A 151 4.57 3.05 6.05
C GLU A 151 3.56 3.84 6.90
N ASN A 152 3.26 5.05 6.46
CA ASN A 152 2.24 5.95 7.00
C ASN A 152 1.64 6.78 5.86
N ASP A 153 0.62 7.60 6.14
CA ASP A 153 -0.02 8.44 5.13
C ASP A 153 0.47 9.90 5.10
N HIS A 154 1.53 10.25 5.86
CA HIS A 154 2.09 11.59 5.96
C HIS A 154 3.24 11.80 4.98
N PHE A 155 2.95 12.45 3.87
CA PHE A 155 3.91 12.74 2.82
C PHE A 155 4.21 14.23 2.72
N THR A 156 5.44 14.54 2.32
CA THR A 156 5.81 15.84 1.75
C THR A 156 6.03 15.65 0.25
N ALA A 157 5.20 16.30 -0.57
CA ALA A 157 5.31 16.30 -2.02
C ALA A 157 6.05 17.56 -2.53
N GLU A 158 6.90 17.39 -3.53
CA GLU A 158 7.57 18.47 -4.26
C GLU A 158 6.88 18.67 -5.60
N PHE A 159 6.51 19.90 -5.93
CA PHE A 159 5.98 20.28 -7.23
C PHE A 159 7.10 20.63 -8.23
N ASP A 160 6.79 20.64 -9.52
CA ASP A 160 7.76 21.01 -10.58
C ASP A 160 8.39 22.40 -10.39
N ASN A 161 7.69 23.32 -9.70
CA ASN A 161 8.21 24.65 -9.39
C ASN A 161 9.09 24.69 -8.12
N GLY A 162 9.40 23.54 -7.52
CA GLY A 162 10.17 23.42 -6.27
C GLY A 162 9.35 23.66 -4.99
N GLY A 163 8.05 23.96 -5.10
CA GLY A 163 7.18 24.13 -3.95
C GLY A 163 6.96 22.82 -3.20
N LEU A 164 6.94 22.87 -1.87
CA LEU A 164 6.66 21.72 -1.01
C LEU A 164 5.23 21.80 -0.44
N THR A 165 4.54 20.67 -0.36
CA THR A 165 3.25 20.57 0.32
C THR A 165 3.15 19.28 1.13
N LYS A 166 2.39 19.31 2.22
CA LYS A 166 2.06 18.12 3.01
C LYS A 166 0.81 17.46 2.45
N MET A 167 0.80 16.13 2.41
CA MET A 167 -0.31 15.32 1.89
C MET A 167 -0.60 14.16 2.83
N ASN A 168 -1.88 13.86 3.02
CA ASN A 168 -2.37 12.71 3.81
C ASN A 168 -2.87 11.57 2.89
N VAL A 169 -2.21 11.42 1.75
CA VAL A 169 -2.52 10.46 0.69
C VAL A 169 -1.26 10.28 -0.15
N LEU A 170 -1.00 9.05 -0.61
CA LEU A 170 0.13 8.77 -1.49
C LEU A 170 0.11 9.70 -2.71
N PRO A 171 1.13 10.55 -2.90
CA PRO A 171 1.22 11.42 -4.06
C PRO A 171 1.45 10.62 -5.34
N VAL A 172 0.68 10.92 -6.38
CA VAL A 172 0.82 10.30 -7.69
C VAL A 172 1.57 11.27 -8.58
N THR A 173 2.79 10.89 -8.99
CA THR A 173 3.76 11.80 -9.61
C THR A 173 3.74 11.73 -11.13
N GLY A 174 4.37 12.72 -11.76
CA GLY A 174 4.61 12.74 -13.21
C GLY A 174 5.34 11.49 -13.71
N ASP A 175 6.31 10.98 -12.95
CA ASP A 175 7.04 9.76 -13.32
C ASP A 175 6.14 8.51 -13.31
N MET A 176 5.21 8.41 -12.35
CA MET A 176 4.22 7.33 -12.34
C MET A 176 3.33 7.39 -13.58
N PHE A 177 2.85 8.59 -13.96
CA PHE A 177 2.09 8.76 -15.21
C PHE A 177 2.91 8.38 -16.44
N ASN A 178 4.18 8.76 -16.49
CA ASN A 178 5.08 8.39 -17.58
C ASN A 178 5.28 6.88 -17.70
N ILE A 179 5.22 6.13 -16.60
CA ILE A 179 5.22 4.65 -16.63
C ILE A 179 3.90 4.15 -17.21
N PHE A 180 2.77 4.62 -16.69
CA PHE A 180 1.43 4.13 -17.05
C PHE A 180 1.08 4.44 -18.50
N ASP A 181 1.42 5.63 -18.99
CA ASP A 181 1.04 6.10 -20.32
C ASP A 181 1.79 5.42 -21.48
N LYS A 182 2.89 4.71 -21.20
CA LYS A 182 3.66 3.98 -22.21
C LYS A 182 2.91 2.79 -22.81
N HIS A 183 1.98 2.21 -22.05
CA HIS A 183 1.32 0.95 -22.40
C HIS A 183 -0.16 1.18 -22.73
N LYS A 184 -0.43 1.56 -23.99
CA LYS A 184 -1.79 1.88 -24.48
C LYS A 184 -2.71 0.66 -24.56
N GLU A 185 -2.14 -0.54 -24.51
CA GLU A 185 -2.84 -1.81 -24.49
C GLU A 185 -3.58 -2.08 -23.17
N ILE A 186 -3.25 -1.34 -22.10
CA ILE A 186 -3.90 -1.39 -20.79
C ILE A 186 -5.01 -0.32 -20.77
N SER A 187 -6.26 -0.76 -20.64
CA SER A 187 -7.43 0.14 -20.73
C SER A 187 -7.59 1.04 -19.51
N ARG A 188 -7.07 0.62 -18.35
CA ARG A 188 -7.23 1.36 -17.09
C ARG A 188 -6.11 1.03 -16.10
N VAL A 189 -5.61 2.04 -15.40
CA VAL A 189 -4.68 1.89 -14.28
C VAL A 189 -5.32 2.48 -13.03
N ILE A 190 -5.34 1.68 -11.97
CA ILE A 190 -5.85 2.02 -10.66
C ILE A 190 -4.69 1.90 -9.68
N VAL A 191 -4.43 2.93 -8.90
CA VAL A 191 -3.43 2.90 -7.83
C VAL A 191 -4.16 2.95 -6.50
N CYS A 192 -3.88 1.95 -5.67
CA CYS A 192 -4.33 1.85 -4.30
C CYS A 192 -3.13 1.98 -3.37
N SER A 193 -3.21 2.84 -2.36
CA SER A 193 -2.25 2.83 -1.26
C SER A 193 -2.74 1.92 -0.15
N ARG A 194 -1.82 1.17 0.48
CA ARG A 194 -2.10 0.30 1.63
C ARG A 194 -1.24 0.67 2.82
N CYS A 195 -1.89 0.92 3.96
CA CYS A 195 -1.27 1.21 5.25
C CYS A 195 -2.07 0.52 6.37
N LEU A 196 -1.45 -0.26 7.25
CA LEU A 196 -2.15 -0.88 8.40
C LEU A 196 -3.39 -1.69 7.98
N GLY A 197 -3.28 -2.43 6.88
CA GLY A 197 -4.41 -3.19 6.29
C GLY A 197 -5.56 -2.32 5.74
N ARG A 198 -5.44 -0.99 5.72
CA ARG A 198 -6.40 -0.08 5.11
C ARG A 198 -6.00 0.23 3.68
N TYR A 199 -6.97 0.18 2.78
CA TYR A 199 -6.79 0.40 1.35
C TYR A 199 -7.50 1.69 0.94
N LYS A 200 -6.82 2.53 0.15
CA LYS A 200 -7.35 3.80 -0.35
C LYS A 200 -7.00 3.96 -1.82
N ILE A 201 -8.00 4.17 -2.67
CA ILE A 201 -7.78 4.48 -4.08
C ILE A 201 -7.26 5.92 -4.17
N VAL A 202 -6.06 6.07 -4.72
CA VAL A 202 -5.38 7.37 -4.85
C VAL A 202 -5.32 7.85 -6.30
N TYR A 203 -5.46 6.93 -7.26
CA TYR A 203 -5.58 7.25 -8.68
C TYR A 203 -6.41 6.22 -9.42
N ASP A 204 -7.14 6.71 -10.41
CA ASP A 204 -7.94 5.92 -11.32
C ASP A 204 -7.99 6.63 -12.68
N SER A 205 -7.33 6.05 -13.69
CA SER A 205 -7.26 6.63 -15.03
C SER A 205 -8.61 6.72 -15.74
N GLY A 206 -9.62 5.97 -15.28
CA GLY A 206 -10.99 6.00 -15.82
C GLY A 206 -11.85 7.14 -15.27
N SER A 207 -11.37 7.89 -14.28
CA SER A 207 -12.10 8.97 -13.61
C SER A 207 -11.76 10.38 -14.12
N GLY A 208 -10.84 10.50 -15.10
CA GLY A 208 -10.42 11.77 -15.72
C GLY A 208 -8.95 12.11 -15.48
N LYS A 209 -8.41 13.09 -16.22
CA LYS A 209 -7.00 13.50 -16.08
C LYS A 209 -6.79 14.29 -14.79
N TYR A 210 -5.90 13.79 -13.94
CA TYR A 210 -5.34 14.52 -12.81
C TYR A 210 -4.32 15.54 -13.34
N SER A 211 -4.46 16.82 -12.96
CA SER A 211 -3.56 17.91 -13.42
C SER A 211 -2.47 18.25 -12.40
N TYR A 212 -2.09 17.31 -11.53
CA TYR A 212 -1.14 17.60 -10.46
C TYR A 212 0.29 17.48 -10.97
N LYS A 213 1.04 18.58 -10.83
CA LYS A 213 2.45 18.71 -11.21
C LYS A 213 3.39 18.27 -10.08
N ILE A 214 3.14 17.09 -9.52
CA ILE A 214 3.98 16.55 -8.45
C ILE A 214 5.18 15.85 -9.09
N ARG A 215 6.36 16.33 -8.73
CA ARG A 215 7.64 15.86 -9.23
C ARG A 215 8.17 14.69 -8.41
N SER A 216 8.10 14.80 -7.09
CA SER A 216 8.63 13.81 -6.16
C SER A 216 7.83 13.85 -4.85
N PHE A 217 8.06 12.86 -3.99
CA PHE A 217 7.60 12.92 -2.61
C PHE A 217 8.60 12.22 -1.68
N THR A 218 8.43 12.45 -0.39
CA THR A 218 9.04 11.65 0.68
C THR A 218 8.09 11.57 1.87
N TYR A 219 8.38 10.71 2.83
CA TYR A 219 7.69 10.72 4.12
C TYR A 219 8.00 12.01 4.88
N THR A 220 7.00 12.64 5.49
CA THR A 220 7.22 13.87 6.26
C THR A 220 8.20 13.64 7.40
N GLU A 221 8.19 12.45 8.01
CA GLU A 221 9.12 12.06 9.06
C GLU A 221 10.56 11.91 8.57
N ALA A 222 10.79 11.62 7.29
CA ALA A 222 12.13 11.56 6.71
C ALA A 222 12.86 12.92 6.74
N LEU A 223 12.11 14.02 6.87
CA LEU A 223 12.65 15.37 7.00
C LEU A 223 13.03 15.72 8.44
N ILE A 224 12.73 14.84 9.41
CA ILE A 224 13.18 14.98 10.79
C ILE A 224 14.67 14.55 10.83
N PRO A 225 15.58 15.35 11.42
CA PRO A 225 17.00 15.01 11.48
C PRO A 225 17.24 13.59 12.04
N GLY A 226 18.09 12.83 11.35
CA GLY A 226 18.28 11.37 11.44
C GLY A 226 18.85 10.79 12.76
N SER A 227 18.51 11.36 13.91
CA SER A 227 18.91 10.87 15.23
C SER A 227 17.78 10.87 16.27
N ARG A 228 16.55 11.23 15.89
CA ARG A 228 15.43 11.24 16.84
C ARG A 228 14.85 9.85 17.00
N GLN A 229 15.31 9.16 18.04
CA GLN A 229 14.58 8.04 18.61
C GLN A 229 13.41 8.57 19.43
N ILE A 230 12.25 7.98 19.25
CA ILE A 230 11.12 8.16 20.15
C ILE A 230 11.37 7.31 21.39
N LYS A 231 11.12 7.90 22.56
CA LYS A 231 11.09 7.20 23.84
C LYS A 231 9.73 7.39 24.47
N LEU A 232 9.09 6.30 24.87
CA LEU A 232 7.80 6.37 25.56
C LEU A 232 8.01 6.42 27.07
N ASP A 233 7.30 7.35 27.71
CA ASP A 233 7.29 7.53 29.16
C ASP A 233 5.93 7.06 29.70
N VAL A 234 5.94 5.96 30.46
CA VAL A 234 4.73 5.36 31.02
C VAL A 234 4.40 6.06 32.33
N LYS A 235 3.20 6.64 32.42
CA LYS A 235 2.71 7.35 33.62
C LYS A 235 1.46 6.68 34.16
N ASP A 236 1.27 6.77 35.48
CA ASP A 236 0.06 6.36 36.20
C ASP A 236 -0.43 4.94 35.85
N THR A 237 0.39 3.93 36.13
CA THR A 237 0.05 2.51 35.85
C THR A 237 -0.98 1.92 36.80
N GLY A 238 -1.50 2.69 37.77
CA GLY A 238 -2.50 2.24 38.74
C GLY A 238 -2.03 1.12 39.68
N LYS A 239 -0.76 0.69 39.61
CA LYS A 239 -0.16 -0.21 40.59
C LYS A 239 0.17 0.61 41.83
N GLU A 240 -0.64 0.48 42.87
CA GLU A 240 -0.24 0.90 44.21
C GLU A 240 1.09 0.23 44.53
N VAL A 241 2.10 1.04 44.88
CA VAL A 241 3.34 0.53 45.43
C VAL A 241 2.97 -0.05 46.79
N GLU A 242 3.05 -1.37 46.96
CA GLU A 242 2.94 -1.98 48.28
C GLU A 242 3.98 -1.33 49.20
N SER A 243 3.48 -0.62 50.20
CA SER A 243 4.24 0.10 51.24
C SER A 243 4.84 -0.83 52.26
#